data_AF-A0A1V6RAH7-F1
#
_entry.id   AF-A0A1V6RAH7-F1
#
_cell.length_a   1.000
_cell.length_b   1.000
_cell.length_c   1.000
_cell.angle_alpha   90.00
_cell.angle_beta   90.00
_cell.angle_gamma   90.00
#
_symmetry.space_group_name_H-M   'P 1'
#
loop_
_entity.id
_entity.type
_entity.pdbx_description
1 polymer ?
#
loop_
_entity_poly.entity_id
_entity_poly.type
_entity_poly.pdbx_seq_one_letter_code
_entity_poly.pdbx_strand_id
1 'polypeptide(L)'
;MAPINLSHRRTHNLLLISKLLSLRDTASPLTLVLDSLEQPATPLLKEYIRRAKLSKVHVTLIAFETLKQPEGVDAFVSTRRKSPADIVKEVSAAYQSVAASNPSRRRLILIDSINPLLNSKRVDPGFHLPSFLGSLIAPSSPSAKVDASLVVTYHQDVPELPQQSPYSPPPISLLTYLATSIITLHSFSHVLAQKAARDRSLAPPVFGLEEEQEGVLLGRLDRLAGTGKAEGIVIELEHRRKSGRGVLEWYLLPPASRYSPQHLKEIVTLLDDNVLYNPPMERDPGAGDEEPTSTFELGLTDRQRREREGVVLPYFDAQHNDGPGEGGRILYDMGEEDDFDEEEDEI
;
A
#
# COMPACT_ATOMS: atom_id res chain seq x y z
N MET A 1 -26.82 -6.67 9.88
CA MET A 1 -26.60 -6.68 8.42
C MET A 1 -25.15 -6.25 8.17
N ALA A 2 -24.20 -7.16 7.89
CA ALA A 2 -22.76 -6.81 7.83
C ALA A 2 -21.73 -7.82 7.21
N PRO A 3 -22.03 -9.04 6.70
CA PRO A 3 -20.97 -9.93 6.19
C PRO A 3 -20.62 -9.72 4.70
N ILE A 4 -21.59 -9.33 3.86
CA ILE A 4 -21.43 -9.28 2.39
C ILE A 4 -20.46 -8.16 1.97
N ASN A 5 -20.54 -6.99 2.62
CA ASN A 5 -19.66 -5.84 2.33
C ASN A 5 -18.19 -6.12 2.71
N LEU A 6 -17.95 -6.93 3.74
CA LEU A 6 -16.60 -7.31 4.15
C LEU A 6 -15.96 -8.30 3.18
N SER A 7 -16.70 -9.31 2.72
CA SER A 7 -16.20 -10.22 1.68
C SER A 7 -15.89 -9.47 0.38
N HIS A 8 -16.76 -8.54 -0.01
CA HIS A 8 -16.57 -7.73 -1.22
C HIS A 8 -15.33 -6.83 -1.13
N ARG A 9 -15.17 -6.10 -0.01
CA ARG A 9 -13.96 -5.30 0.26
C ARG A 9 -12.69 -6.14 0.21
N ARG A 10 -12.72 -7.33 0.83
CA ARG A 10 -11.57 -8.24 0.86
C ARG A 10 -11.14 -8.67 -0.54
N THR A 11 -12.09 -9.13 -1.36
CA THR A 11 -11.81 -9.56 -2.73
C THR A 11 -11.31 -8.40 -3.58
N HIS A 12 -11.95 -7.23 -3.47
CA HIS A 12 -11.54 -6.03 -4.20
C HIS A 12 -10.08 -5.63 -3.89
N ASN A 13 -9.73 -5.59 -2.60
CA ASN A 13 -8.40 -5.14 -2.16
C ASN A 13 -7.30 -6.15 -2.51
N LEU A 14 -7.56 -7.45 -2.37
CA LEU A 14 -6.63 -8.48 -2.82
C LEU A 14 -6.41 -8.46 -4.33
N LEU A 15 -7.47 -8.20 -5.11
CA LEU A 15 -7.34 -8.02 -6.56
C LEU A 15 -6.54 -6.76 -6.90
N LEU A 16 -6.74 -5.66 -6.17
CA LEU A 16 -6.01 -4.40 -6.38
C LEU A 16 -4.51 -4.60 -6.20
N ILE A 17 -4.07 -5.14 -5.06
CA ILE A 17 -2.64 -5.38 -4.81
C ILE A 17 -2.07 -6.39 -5.81
N SER A 18 -2.84 -7.42 -6.18
CA SER A 18 -2.44 -8.39 -7.19
C SER A 18 -2.20 -7.72 -8.54
N LYS A 19 -3.12 -6.85 -8.99
CA LYS A 19 -3.00 -6.07 -10.22
C LYS A 19 -1.76 -5.17 -10.20
N LEU A 20 -1.53 -4.43 -9.12
CA LEU A 20 -0.38 -3.53 -8.96
C LEU A 20 0.96 -4.28 -8.98
N LEU A 21 1.11 -5.35 -8.19
CA LEU A 21 2.35 -6.10 -8.13
C LEU A 21 2.62 -6.94 -9.40
N SER A 22 1.57 -7.34 -10.13
CA SER A 22 1.71 -8.06 -11.40
C SER A 22 1.76 -7.16 -12.64
N LEU A 23 1.69 -5.83 -12.44
CA LEU A 23 1.75 -4.80 -13.47
C LEU A 23 0.69 -5.00 -14.57
N ARG A 24 -0.47 -5.57 -14.20
CA ARG A 24 -1.60 -5.74 -15.12
C ARG A 24 -2.24 -4.39 -15.43
N ASP A 25 -2.66 -4.24 -16.67
CA ASP A 25 -3.37 -3.06 -17.19
C ASP A 25 -2.69 -1.71 -16.93
N THR A 26 -1.37 -1.71 -16.72
CA THR A 26 -0.59 -0.50 -16.38
C THR A 26 -1.22 0.26 -15.21
N ALA A 27 -1.70 -0.50 -14.20
CA ALA A 27 -2.49 0.02 -13.08
C ALA A 27 -1.83 1.19 -12.33
N SER A 28 -0.50 1.27 -12.35
CA SER A 28 0.27 2.41 -11.82
C SER A 28 1.43 2.74 -12.77
N PRO A 29 1.44 3.92 -13.41
CA PRO A 29 2.59 4.38 -14.19
C PRO A 29 3.80 4.73 -13.30
N LEU A 30 3.54 5.29 -12.12
CA LEU A 30 4.55 5.60 -11.11
C LEU A 30 4.10 5.08 -9.74
N THR A 31 4.80 4.06 -9.24
CA THR A 31 4.70 3.55 -7.88
C THR A 31 5.90 4.03 -7.06
N LEU A 32 5.63 4.73 -5.96
CA LEU A 32 6.64 5.14 -4.99
C LEU A 32 6.69 4.12 -3.85
N VAL A 33 7.87 3.59 -3.56
CA VAL A 33 8.13 2.70 -2.43
C VAL A 33 8.90 3.49 -1.38
N LEU A 34 8.30 3.63 -0.21
CA LEU A 34 8.90 4.25 0.96
C LEU A 34 9.37 3.15 1.89
N ASP A 35 10.66 3.11 2.14
CA ASP A 35 11.28 2.14 3.04
C ASP A 35 12.15 2.84 4.09
N SER A 36 12.58 2.05 5.06
CA SER A 36 13.41 2.49 6.18
C SER A 36 14.51 1.44 6.43
N LEU A 37 15.48 1.78 7.27
CA LEU A 37 16.52 0.89 7.77
C LEU A 37 15.91 -0.32 8.49
N GLU A 38 14.77 -0.11 9.15
CA GLU A 38 14.03 -1.17 9.84
C GLU A 38 13.40 -2.15 8.87
N GLN A 39 12.91 -1.68 7.72
CA GLN A 39 12.33 -2.53 6.69
C GLN A 39 12.74 -2.08 5.28
N PRO A 40 13.82 -2.63 4.71
CA PRO A 40 14.26 -2.26 3.38
C PRO A 40 13.30 -2.77 2.29
N ALA A 41 13.30 -2.11 1.13
CA ALA A 41 12.45 -2.45 -0.02
C ALA A 41 12.87 -3.71 -0.78
N THR A 42 14.06 -4.25 -0.51
CA THR A 42 14.62 -5.40 -1.23
C THR A 42 13.66 -6.61 -1.35
N PRO A 43 12.95 -7.05 -0.29
CA PRO A 43 12.01 -8.16 -0.42
C PRO A 43 10.84 -7.86 -1.37
N LEU A 44 10.33 -6.63 -1.36
CA LEU A 44 9.26 -6.21 -2.28
C LEU A 44 9.77 -6.11 -3.73
N LEU A 45 10.96 -5.54 -3.95
CA LEU A 45 11.57 -5.46 -5.28
C LEU A 45 11.81 -6.86 -5.87
N LYS A 46 12.27 -7.82 -5.05
CA LYS A 46 12.39 -9.23 -5.46
C LYS A 46 11.04 -9.81 -5.88
N GLU A 47 9.96 -9.46 -5.19
CA GLU A 47 8.62 -9.92 -5.55
C GLU A 47 8.13 -9.31 -6.88
N TYR A 48 8.39 -8.02 -7.12
CA TYR A 48 8.16 -7.40 -8.44
C TYR A 48 8.92 -8.11 -9.55
N ILE A 49 10.22 -8.37 -9.36
CA ILE A 49 11.06 -9.08 -10.35
C ILE A 49 10.50 -10.49 -10.61
N ARG A 50 10.12 -11.21 -9.55
CA ARG A 50 9.55 -12.56 -9.66
C ARG A 50 8.26 -12.57 -10.47
N ARG A 51 7.31 -11.68 -10.15
CA ARG A 51 6.03 -11.56 -10.86
C ARG A 51 6.22 -11.11 -12.31
N ALA A 52 7.12 -10.17 -12.56
CA ALA A 52 7.46 -9.70 -13.90
C ALA A 52 8.03 -10.84 -14.77
N LYS A 53 8.88 -11.69 -14.19
CA LYS A 53 9.44 -12.86 -14.88
C LYS A 53 8.36 -13.88 -15.25
N LEU A 54 7.40 -14.12 -14.36
CA LEU A 54 6.25 -15.00 -14.62
C LEU A 54 5.34 -14.45 -15.71
N SER A 55 5.16 -13.13 -15.77
CA SER A 55 4.33 -12.44 -16.78
C SER A 55 5.09 -12.07 -18.05
N LYS A 56 6.36 -12.49 -18.19
CA LYS A 56 7.26 -12.20 -19.33
C LYS A 56 7.44 -10.70 -19.61
N VAL A 57 7.35 -9.86 -18.59
CA VAL A 57 7.64 -8.42 -18.65
C VAL A 57 9.15 -8.22 -18.78
N HIS A 58 9.60 -7.17 -19.46
CA HIS A 58 11.01 -6.80 -19.51
C HIS A 58 11.40 -5.96 -18.28
N VAL A 59 12.35 -6.43 -17.47
CA VAL A 59 12.76 -5.78 -16.22
C VAL A 59 14.07 -5.03 -16.40
N THR A 60 14.04 -3.70 -16.24
CA THR A 60 15.23 -2.84 -16.17
C THR A 60 15.45 -2.39 -14.73
N LEU A 61 16.62 -2.66 -14.15
CA LEU A 61 17.02 -2.12 -12.85
C LEU A 61 18.01 -0.97 -13.05
N ILE A 62 17.66 0.20 -12.55
CA ILE A 62 18.51 1.37 -12.41
C ILE A 62 19.13 1.30 -11.02
N ALA A 63 20.45 1.14 -10.96
CA ALA A 63 21.18 0.80 -9.76
C ALA A 63 22.07 1.96 -9.28
N PHE A 64 21.63 2.64 -8.24
CA PHE A 64 22.38 3.65 -7.50
C PHE A 64 23.21 3.05 -6.38
N GLU A 65 22.64 2.10 -5.64
CA GLU A 65 23.31 1.44 -4.51
C GLU A 65 23.55 -0.04 -4.74
N THR A 66 22.77 -0.68 -5.62
CA THR A 66 22.90 -2.10 -5.97
C THR A 66 24.16 -2.32 -6.80
N LEU A 67 25.12 -3.09 -6.27
CA LEU A 67 26.40 -3.32 -6.95
C LEU A 67 26.36 -4.51 -7.93
N LYS A 68 25.52 -5.50 -7.66
CA LYS A 68 25.43 -6.75 -8.43
C LYS A 68 24.04 -6.90 -9.00
N GLN A 69 23.94 -7.28 -10.26
CA GLN A 69 22.66 -7.56 -10.93
C GLN A 69 21.88 -8.65 -10.17
N PRO A 70 20.68 -8.36 -9.66
CA PRO A 70 19.82 -9.37 -9.05
C PRO A 70 19.33 -10.40 -10.08
N GLU A 71 19.06 -11.61 -9.61
CA GLU A 71 18.54 -12.68 -10.46
C GLU A 71 17.17 -12.31 -11.05
N GLY A 72 17.01 -12.50 -12.36
CA GLY A 72 15.74 -12.25 -13.05
C GLY A 72 15.55 -10.84 -13.60
N VAL A 73 16.53 -9.96 -13.45
CA VAL A 73 16.59 -8.67 -14.15
C VAL A 73 17.13 -8.87 -15.57
N ASP A 74 16.46 -8.34 -16.59
CA ASP A 74 16.89 -8.43 -17.99
C ASP A 74 18.00 -7.42 -18.33
N ALA A 75 17.87 -6.18 -17.83
CA ALA A 75 18.81 -5.10 -18.07
C ALA A 75 19.24 -4.42 -16.75
N PHE A 76 20.54 -4.25 -16.56
CA PHE A 76 21.13 -3.64 -15.37
C PHE A 76 21.89 -2.37 -15.74
N VAL A 77 21.42 -1.22 -15.25
CA VAL A 77 21.98 0.11 -15.53
C VAL A 77 22.60 0.67 -14.26
N SER A 78 23.93 0.58 -14.14
CA SER A 78 24.66 1.21 -13.04
C SER A 78 24.71 2.73 -13.23
N THR A 79 24.32 3.52 -12.23
CA THR A 79 24.27 4.99 -12.35
C THR A 79 25.56 5.69 -11.90
N ARG A 80 26.55 4.92 -11.42
CA ARG A 80 27.81 5.47 -10.93
C ARG A 80 28.50 6.33 -11.98
N ARG A 81 28.74 7.60 -11.63
CA ARG A 81 29.42 8.61 -12.46
C ARG A 81 28.70 8.94 -13.78
N LYS A 82 27.40 8.68 -13.88
CA LYS A 82 26.58 9.04 -15.05
C LYS A 82 25.74 10.28 -14.77
N SER A 83 25.49 11.09 -15.79
CA SER A 83 24.52 12.17 -15.69
C SER A 83 23.09 11.60 -15.78
N PRO A 84 22.05 12.34 -15.33
CA PRO A 84 20.67 11.91 -15.51
C PRO A 84 20.30 11.64 -16.98
N ALA A 85 20.82 12.45 -17.91
CA ALA A 85 20.60 12.28 -19.34
C ALA A 85 21.24 10.97 -19.88
N ASP A 86 22.43 10.62 -19.41
CA ASP A 86 23.11 9.37 -19.78
C ASP A 86 22.32 8.15 -19.30
N ILE A 87 21.77 8.22 -18.07
CA ILE A 87 20.93 7.15 -17.51
C ILE A 87 19.70 6.92 -18.40
N VAL A 88 18.98 7.99 -18.78
CA VAL A 88 17.81 7.88 -19.67
C VAL A 88 18.17 7.28 -21.02
N LYS A 89 19.32 7.68 -21.59
CA LYS A 89 19.82 7.15 -22.86
C LYS A 89 20.14 5.65 -22.78
N GLU A 90 20.77 5.21 -21.70
CA GLU A 90 21.11 3.79 -21.51
C GLU A 90 19.88 2.93 -21.23
N VAL A 91 18.96 3.44 -20.40
CA VAL A 91 17.68 2.79 -20.12
C VAL A 91 16.86 2.64 -21.40
N SER A 92 16.77 3.67 -22.23
CA SER A 92 16.07 3.57 -23.51
C SER A 92 16.75 2.59 -24.47
N ALA A 93 18.08 2.64 -24.62
CA ALA A 93 18.84 1.72 -25.46
C ALA A 93 18.67 0.24 -25.04
N ALA A 94 18.62 -0.05 -23.74
CA ALA A 94 18.43 -1.40 -23.21
C ALA A 94 17.10 -2.03 -23.63
N TYR A 95 16.06 -1.22 -23.83
CA TYR A 95 14.73 -1.70 -24.21
C TYR A 95 14.47 -1.65 -25.72
N GLN A 96 15.18 -0.80 -26.48
CA GLN A 96 14.99 -0.66 -27.94
C GLN A 96 15.16 -1.98 -28.71
N SER A 97 16.15 -2.79 -28.35
CA SER A 97 16.39 -4.10 -28.98
C SER A 97 15.23 -5.08 -28.75
N VAL A 98 14.66 -5.05 -27.54
CA VAL A 98 13.52 -5.89 -27.15
C VAL A 98 12.25 -5.38 -27.81
N ALA A 99 12.01 -4.08 -27.82
CA ALA A 99 10.86 -3.45 -28.46
C ALA A 99 10.84 -3.72 -29.98
N ALA A 100 12.00 -3.73 -30.63
CA ALA A 100 12.11 -4.10 -32.04
C ALA A 100 11.73 -5.58 -32.30
N SER A 101 12.04 -6.47 -31.35
CA SER A 101 11.72 -7.91 -31.47
C SER A 101 10.29 -8.27 -31.04
N ASN A 102 9.73 -7.55 -30.07
CA ASN A 102 8.40 -7.76 -29.49
C ASN A 102 7.81 -6.41 -29.04
N PRO A 103 7.12 -5.69 -29.93
CA PRO A 103 6.64 -4.34 -29.66
C PRO A 103 5.52 -4.27 -28.60
N SER A 104 4.89 -5.40 -28.26
CA SER A 104 3.84 -5.50 -27.24
C SER A 104 4.34 -5.93 -25.85
N ARG A 105 5.66 -6.12 -25.68
CA ARG A 105 6.20 -6.63 -24.41
C ARG A 105 6.26 -5.51 -23.38
N ARG A 106 5.38 -5.52 -22.38
CA ARG A 106 5.40 -4.59 -21.24
C ARG A 106 6.78 -4.46 -20.58
N ARG A 107 7.03 -3.28 -20.02
CA ARG A 107 8.28 -2.91 -19.38
C ARG A 107 8.09 -2.53 -17.91
N LEU A 108 8.94 -3.08 -17.04
CA LEU A 108 9.10 -2.67 -15.65
C LEU A 108 10.45 -1.96 -15.50
N ILE A 109 10.43 -0.75 -14.94
CA ILE A 109 11.64 0.00 -14.58
C ILE A 109 11.67 0.08 -13.05
N LEU A 110 12.74 -0.43 -12.45
CA LEU A 110 12.98 -0.37 -11.02
C LEU A 110 14.11 0.62 -10.74
N ILE A 111 13.89 1.56 -9.82
CA ILE A 111 14.96 2.38 -9.24
C ILE A 111 15.17 1.90 -7.81
N ASP A 112 16.38 1.40 -7.53
CA ASP A 112 16.73 0.85 -6.22
C ASP A 112 16.79 1.92 -5.12
N SER A 113 17.25 3.13 -5.44
CA SER A 113 17.33 4.26 -4.53
C SER A 113 17.37 5.58 -5.29
N ILE A 114 16.41 6.47 -5.08
CA ILE A 114 16.40 7.80 -5.71
C ILE A 114 17.20 8.83 -4.89
N ASN A 115 17.46 8.58 -3.61
CA ASN A 115 18.10 9.52 -2.70
C ASN A 115 19.47 10.03 -3.20
N PRO A 116 20.37 9.19 -3.79
CA PRO A 116 21.64 9.67 -4.32
C PRO A 116 21.47 10.65 -5.50
N LEU A 117 20.40 10.51 -6.28
CA LEU A 117 20.09 11.45 -7.36
C LEU A 117 19.66 12.79 -6.77
N LEU A 118 18.78 12.78 -5.77
CA LEU A 118 18.26 13.99 -5.11
C LEU A 118 19.35 14.76 -4.35
N ASN A 119 20.26 14.03 -3.72
CA ASN A 119 21.36 14.60 -2.91
C ASN A 119 22.63 14.88 -3.72
N SER A 120 22.64 14.67 -5.04
CA SER A 120 23.83 14.87 -5.84
C SER A 120 24.07 16.34 -6.18
N LYS A 121 25.19 16.89 -5.70
CA LYS A 121 25.68 18.24 -6.06
C LYS A 121 26.11 18.37 -7.52
N ARG A 122 26.15 17.26 -8.27
CA ARG A 122 26.52 17.20 -9.70
C ARG A 122 25.32 17.26 -10.63
N VAL A 123 24.12 17.33 -10.06
CA VAL A 123 22.90 17.48 -10.82
C VAL A 123 22.88 18.88 -11.42
N ASP A 124 22.62 18.97 -12.73
CA ASP A 124 22.58 20.25 -13.44
C ASP A 124 21.59 21.22 -12.76
N PRO A 125 21.88 22.53 -12.74
CA PRO A 125 20.98 23.52 -12.14
C PRO A 125 19.59 23.61 -12.80
N GLY A 126 19.40 22.95 -13.95
CA GLY A 126 18.11 22.81 -14.64
C GLY A 126 17.45 21.43 -14.47
N PHE A 127 17.93 20.57 -13.58
CA PHE A 127 17.34 19.26 -13.35
C PHE A 127 15.95 19.38 -12.73
N HIS A 128 15.00 18.67 -13.32
CA HIS A 128 13.63 18.63 -12.86
C HIS A 128 13.21 17.17 -12.71
N LEU A 129 12.98 16.74 -11.47
CA LEU A 129 12.64 15.34 -11.16
C LEU A 129 11.42 14.83 -11.94
N PRO A 130 10.30 15.58 -12.06
CA PRO A 130 9.16 15.13 -12.87
C PRO A 130 9.55 14.85 -14.33
N SER A 131 10.38 15.69 -14.93
CA SER A 131 10.81 15.54 -16.32
C SER A 131 11.72 14.33 -16.50
N PHE A 132 12.60 14.07 -15.53
CA PHE A 132 13.44 12.88 -15.51
C PHE A 132 12.60 11.59 -15.41
N LEU A 133 11.69 11.50 -14.43
CA LEU A 133 10.83 10.32 -14.27
C LEU A 133 9.89 10.13 -15.47
N GLY A 134 9.33 11.22 -16.00
CA GLY A 134 8.51 11.20 -17.21
C GLY A 134 9.26 10.68 -18.43
N SER A 135 10.54 11.03 -18.60
CA SER A 135 11.36 10.55 -19.72
C SER A 135 11.63 9.04 -19.70
N LEU A 136 11.54 8.39 -18.53
CA LEU A 136 11.68 6.93 -18.39
C LEU A 136 10.41 6.19 -18.80
N ILE A 137 9.25 6.82 -18.62
CA ILE A 137 7.92 6.25 -18.88
C ILE A 137 7.41 6.61 -20.29
N ALA A 138 7.88 7.73 -20.85
CA ALA A 138 7.41 8.28 -22.11
C ALA A 138 7.40 7.23 -23.24
N PRO A 139 6.28 7.12 -24.00
CA PRO A 139 6.18 6.16 -25.09
C PRO A 139 7.18 6.53 -26.19
N SER A 140 7.77 5.51 -26.84
CA SER A 140 8.71 5.70 -27.93
C SER A 140 8.07 6.24 -29.23
N SER A 141 6.73 6.26 -29.30
CA SER A 141 5.95 6.78 -30.42
C SER A 141 4.64 7.40 -29.90
N PRO A 142 4.16 8.53 -30.45
CA PRO A 142 2.91 9.18 -30.03
C PRO A 142 1.65 8.34 -30.21
N SER A 143 1.69 7.25 -30.99
CA SER A 143 0.57 6.30 -31.16
C SER A 143 0.69 5.03 -30.30
N ALA A 144 1.79 4.86 -29.56
CA ALA A 144 2.02 3.67 -28.74
C ALA A 144 1.35 3.81 -27.36
N LYS A 145 0.71 2.73 -26.89
CA LYS A 145 0.22 2.67 -25.50
C LYS A 145 1.41 2.72 -24.54
N VAL A 146 1.22 3.40 -23.41
CA VAL A 146 2.23 3.52 -22.35
C VAL A 146 2.32 2.18 -21.62
N ASP A 147 3.15 1.28 -22.13
CA ASP A 147 3.33 -0.07 -21.57
C ASP A 147 4.53 -0.13 -20.60
N ALA A 148 4.79 0.96 -19.88
CA ALA A 148 5.89 1.09 -18.92
C ALA A 148 5.37 1.42 -17.52
N SER A 149 5.80 0.65 -16.52
CA SER A 149 5.57 0.92 -15.10
C SER A 149 6.89 1.22 -14.42
N LEU A 150 6.95 2.32 -13.69
CA LEU A 150 8.11 2.78 -12.94
C LEU A 150 7.88 2.58 -11.45
N VAL A 151 8.76 1.83 -10.79
CA VAL A 151 8.80 1.67 -9.33
C VAL A 151 10.04 2.37 -8.81
N VAL A 152 9.85 3.34 -7.92
CA VAL A 152 10.93 4.18 -7.37
C VAL A 152 11.01 3.98 -5.88
N THR A 153 12.18 3.60 -5.38
CA THR A 153 12.43 3.48 -3.94
C THR A 153 13.01 4.77 -3.40
N TYR A 154 12.45 5.26 -2.30
CA TYR A 154 12.94 6.39 -1.52
C TYR A 154 13.12 5.95 -0.07
N HIS A 155 14.34 6.04 0.43
CA HIS A 155 14.67 5.72 1.82
C HIS A 155 14.35 6.92 2.71
N GLN A 156 13.45 6.75 3.67
CA GLN A 156 13.00 7.80 4.59
C GLN A 156 14.11 8.25 5.55
N ASP A 157 15.02 7.33 5.90
CA ASP A 157 16.07 7.58 6.89
C ASP A 157 17.33 8.26 6.31
N VAL A 158 17.37 8.49 5.00
CA VAL A 158 18.50 9.18 4.37
C VAL A 158 18.27 10.68 4.50
N PRO A 159 19.17 11.42 5.17
CA PRO A 159 18.99 12.84 5.40
C PRO A 159 18.96 13.62 4.07
N GLU A 160 18.05 14.57 3.99
CA GLU A 160 17.96 15.49 2.87
C GLU A 160 19.01 16.59 2.99
N LEU A 161 19.59 16.99 1.85
CA LEU A 161 20.42 18.19 1.82
C LEU A 161 19.55 19.45 1.99
N PRO A 162 20.08 20.51 2.65
CA PRO A 162 19.37 21.77 2.77
C PRO A 162 19.00 22.29 1.38
N GLN A 163 17.72 22.59 1.18
CA GLN A 163 17.25 23.10 -0.10
C GLN A 163 17.84 24.47 -0.39
N GLN A 164 18.24 24.69 -1.64
CA GLN A 164 18.76 25.98 -2.09
C GLN A 164 17.65 27.05 -2.18
N SER A 165 16.40 26.61 -2.42
CA SER A 165 15.23 27.47 -2.52
C SER A 165 14.26 27.16 -1.36
N PRO A 166 13.93 28.15 -0.51
CA PRO A 166 13.01 27.95 0.61
C PRO A 166 11.55 27.74 0.18
N TYR A 167 11.20 28.04 -1.08
CA TYR A 167 9.84 27.89 -1.62
C TYR A 167 9.67 26.61 -2.43
N SER A 168 10.72 25.82 -2.62
CA SER A 168 10.61 24.53 -3.29
C SER A 168 9.99 23.52 -2.34
N PRO A 169 9.06 22.65 -2.79
CA PRO A 169 8.62 21.54 -1.96
C PRO A 169 9.80 20.59 -1.69
N PRO A 170 9.81 19.88 -0.55
CA PRO A 170 10.79 18.84 -0.29
C PRO A 170 10.64 17.69 -1.32
N PRO A 171 11.73 16.99 -1.67
CA PRO A 171 11.71 15.93 -2.66
C PRO A 171 10.67 14.85 -2.39
N ILE A 172 10.50 14.45 -1.12
CA ILE A 172 9.48 13.49 -0.72
C ILE A 172 8.07 13.97 -1.05
N SER A 173 7.73 15.24 -0.78
CA SER A 173 6.42 15.79 -1.12
C SER A 173 6.18 15.80 -2.62
N LEU A 174 7.20 16.10 -3.43
CA LEU A 174 7.10 16.05 -4.88
C LEU A 174 6.90 14.61 -5.38
N LEU A 175 7.64 13.64 -4.84
CA LEU A 175 7.49 12.22 -5.21
C LEU A 175 6.10 11.69 -4.84
N THR A 176 5.63 11.95 -3.62
CA THR A 176 4.30 11.60 -3.14
C THR A 176 3.21 12.27 -3.98
N TYR A 177 3.43 13.50 -4.44
CA TYR A 177 2.50 14.19 -5.33
C TYR A 177 2.42 13.53 -6.72
N LEU A 178 3.56 13.18 -7.32
CA LEU A 178 3.62 12.55 -8.64
C LEU A 178 3.15 11.09 -8.64
N ALA A 179 3.32 10.38 -7.54
CA ALA A 179 3.03 8.95 -7.46
C ALA A 179 1.52 8.68 -7.58
N THR A 180 1.20 7.67 -8.38
CA THR A 180 -0.17 7.14 -8.50
C THR A 180 -0.46 6.06 -7.45
N SER A 181 0.60 5.42 -6.95
CA SER A 181 0.51 4.46 -5.86
C SER A 181 1.71 4.65 -4.96
N ILE A 182 1.46 4.67 -3.66
CA ILE A 182 2.49 4.82 -2.62
C ILE A 182 2.43 3.56 -1.78
N ILE A 183 3.59 2.94 -1.60
CA ILE A 183 3.77 1.74 -0.80
C ILE A 183 4.72 2.11 0.33
N THR A 184 4.20 2.17 1.56
CA THR A 184 5.03 2.32 2.76
C THR A 184 5.29 0.95 3.36
N LEU A 185 6.55 0.66 3.65
CA LEU A 185 6.98 -0.64 4.13
C LEU A 185 7.21 -0.64 5.63
N HIS A 186 6.60 -1.62 6.29
CA HIS A 186 6.69 -1.80 7.73
C HIS A 186 7.18 -3.23 8.06
N SER A 187 7.96 -3.37 9.13
CA SER A 187 8.36 -4.67 9.62
C SER A 187 7.19 -5.35 10.32
N PHE A 188 6.84 -6.58 9.92
CA PHE A 188 5.69 -7.29 10.50
C PHE A 188 5.84 -7.51 12.01
N SER A 189 7.06 -7.77 12.50
CA SER A 189 7.32 -7.90 13.93
C SER A 189 7.10 -6.60 14.70
N HIS A 190 7.44 -5.44 14.11
CA HIS A 190 7.24 -4.14 14.74
C HIS A 190 5.74 -3.81 14.83
N VAL A 191 4.99 -4.04 13.75
CA VAL A 191 3.55 -3.85 13.71
C VAL A 191 2.83 -4.72 14.75
N LEU A 192 3.25 -5.98 14.92
CA LEU A 192 2.70 -6.86 15.95
C LEU A 192 3.03 -6.38 17.37
N ALA A 193 4.25 -5.89 17.60
CA ALA A 193 4.66 -5.36 18.91
C ALA A 193 3.88 -4.09 19.28
N GLN A 194 3.69 -3.18 18.32
CA GLN A 194 2.87 -1.98 18.47
C GLN A 194 1.41 -2.31 18.74
N LYS A 195 0.84 -3.28 18.00
CA LYS A 195 -0.51 -3.76 18.25
C LYS A 195 -0.63 -4.39 19.65
N ALA A 196 0.28 -5.27 20.04
CA ALA A 196 0.24 -5.92 21.35
C ALA A 196 0.34 -4.92 22.52
N ALA A 197 1.10 -3.84 22.35
CA ALA A 197 1.13 -2.75 23.32
C ALA A 197 -0.20 -1.99 23.35
N ARG A 198 -0.76 -1.64 22.19
CA ARG A 198 -2.05 -0.95 22.06
C ARG A 198 -3.21 -1.75 22.66
N ASP A 199 -3.26 -3.06 22.40
CA ASP A 199 -4.30 -3.96 22.93
C ASP A 199 -4.23 -4.07 24.47
N ARG A 200 -3.05 -3.80 25.06
CA ARG A 200 -2.82 -3.75 26.52
C ARG A 200 -2.86 -2.33 27.08
N SER A 201 -3.20 -1.32 26.26
CA SER A 201 -3.15 0.10 26.62
C SER A 201 -1.78 0.56 27.15
N LEU A 202 -0.70 -0.06 26.66
CA LEU A 202 0.68 0.31 26.95
C LEU A 202 1.19 1.30 25.89
N ALA A 203 2.22 2.07 26.24
CA ALA A 203 2.92 2.89 25.27
C ALA A 203 3.47 2.01 24.13
N PRO A 204 3.23 2.36 22.85
CA PRO A 204 3.73 1.55 21.74
C PRO A 204 5.26 1.58 21.73
N PRO A 205 5.93 0.44 21.49
CA PRO A 205 7.36 0.43 21.25
C PRO A 205 7.69 1.25 20.00
N VAL A 206 8.76 2.01 20.12
CA VAL A 206 9.36 2.79 19.05
C VAL A 206 10.56 2.01 18.53
N PHE A 207 10.85 2.11 17.24
CA PHE A 207 11.94 1.39 16.59
C PHE A 207 12.85 2.35 15.83
N GLY A 208 14.08 1.92 15.55
CA GLY A 208 14.98 2.61 14.63
C GLY A 208 15.46 3.97 15.13
N LEU A 209 15.43 4.98 14.25
CA LEU A 209 15.93 6.32 14.57
C LEU A 209 15.07 7.04 15.62
N GLU A 210 13.78 6.71 15.69
CA GLU A 210 12.85 7.30 16.64
C GLU A 210 13.08 6.82 18.09
N GLU A 211 13.84 5.73 18.29
CA GLU A 211 14.22 5.30 19.65
C GLU A 211 15.10 6.35 20.36
N GLU A 212 15.72 7.27 19.61
CA GLU A 212 16.68 8.26 20.10
C GLU A 212 17.81 7.66 20.96
N GLN A 213 18.08 6.36 20.78
CA GLN A 213 19.13 5.65 21.49
C GLN A 213 20.47 5.80 20.76
N GLU A 214 21.52 6.09 21.52
CA GLU A 214 22.88 6.10 20.99
C GLU A 214 23.33 4.67 20.63
N GLY A 215 23.65 4.42 19.37
CA GLY A 215 24.10 3.10 18.93
C GLY A 215 24.22 2.97 17.42
N VAL A 216 24.49 1.75 16.96
CA VAL A 216 24.42 1.39 15.53
C VAL A 216 23.08 0.74 15.27
N LEU A 217 22.29 1.33 14.39
CA LEU A 217 21.06 0.70 13.92
C LEU A 217 21.40 -0.53 13.10
N LEU A 218 21.00 -1.69 13.61
CA LEU A 218 21.01 -2.93 12.86
C LEU A 218 19.70 -3.00 12.08
N GLY A 219 19.77 -2.73 10.77
CA GLY A 219 18.64 -3.00 9.89
C GLY A 219 18.20 -4.45 9.96
N ARG A 220 16.97 -4.75 9.52
CA ARG A 220 16.35 -6.08 9.68
C ARG A 220 17.32 -7.19 9.28
N LEU A 221 17.77 -7.94 10.28
CA LEU A 221 18.42 -9.21 10.07
C LEU A 221 17.35 -10.14 9.47
N ASP A 222 17.56 -10.61 8.24
CA ASP A 222 16.70 -11.58 7.55
C ASP A 222 16.42 -12.85 8.38
N ARG A 223 17.13 -13.03 9.50
CA ARG A 223 16.96 -14.09 10.49
C ARG A 223 17.16 -13.52 11.90
N LEU A 224 16.16 -12.84 12.45
CA LEU A 224 16.08 -12.70 13.91
C LEU A 224 15.80 -14.09 14.48
N ALA A 225 16.85 -14.74 14.99
CA ALA A 225 16.72 -16.01 15.68
C ALA A 225 15.67 -15.87 16.81
N GLY A 226 14.58 -16.64 16.72
CA GLY A 226 13.52 -16.66 17.74
C GLY A 226 12.17 -16.05 17.34
N THR A 227 12.07 -15.30 16.23
CA THR A 227 10.79 -14.68 15.80
C THR A 227 10.09 -15.40 14.65
N GLY A 228 10.49 -16.63 14.28
CA GLY A 228 10.12 -17.32 13.03
C GLY A 228 8.63 -17.43 12.67
N LYS A 229 7.70 -17.08 13.58
CA LYS A 229 6.27 -16.91 13.28
C LYS A 229 5.92 -15.54 12.69
N ALA A 230 6.57 -14.46 13.11
CA ALA A 230 6.35 -13.06 12.72
C ALA A 230 7.29 -12.57 11.60
N GLU A 231 7.52 -13.42 10.59
CA GLU A 231 8.31 -13.06 9.41
C GLU A 231 7.41 -12.56 8.28
N GLY A 232 7.79 -11.44 7.67
CA GLY A 232 7.08 -10.87 6.51
C GLY A 232 7.35 -9.38 6.39
N ILE A 233 6.83 -8.76 5.35
CA ILE A 233 6.75 -7.30 5.25
C ILE A 233 5.29 -6.90 5.26
N VAL A 234 4.97 -5.84 6.00
CA VAL A 234 3.66 -5.20 5.95
C VAL A 234 3.74 -4.08 4.92
N ILE A 235 2.75 -4.04 4.03
CA ILE A 235 2.64 -3.10 2.92
C ILE A 235 1.43 -2.23 3.23
N GLU A 236 1.68 -0.99 3.58
CA GLU A 236 0.65 0.04 3.60
C GLU A 236 0.56 0.62 2.19
N LEU A 237 -0.58 0.42 1.52
CA LEU A 237 -0.82 0.88 0.17
C LEU A 237 -1.77 2.08 0.18
N GLU A 238 -1.34 3.19 -0.40
CA GLU A 238 -2.21 4.28 -0.85
C GLU A 238 -2.27 4.23 -2.39
N HIS A 239 -3.41 3.87 -2.96
CA HIS A 239 -3.63 3.86 -4.40
C HIS A 239 -4.61 4.96 -4.81
N ARG A 240 -4.21 5.85 -5.73
CA ARG A 240 -5.05 6.94 -6.22
C ARG A 240 -5.80 6.51 -7.48
N ARG A 241 -7.13 6.49 -7.38
CA ARG A 241 -8.02 6.18 -8.51
C ARG A 241 -8.02 7.31 -9.53
N LYS A 242 -8.57 7.04 -10.72
CA LYS A 242 -8.77 8.06 -11.76
C LYS A 242 -9.67 9.22 -11.32
N SER A 243 -10.61 8.96 -10.40
CA SER A 243 -11.45 9.99 -9.77
C SER A 243 -10.70 10.91 -8.80
N GLY A 244 -9.44 10.60 -8.47
CA GLY A 244 -8.65 11.30 -7.46
C GLY A 244 -8.86 10.78 -6.03
N ARG A 245 -9.86 9.91 -5.80
CA ARG A 245 -10.07 9.27 -4.49
C ARG A 245 -8.96 8.24 -4.21
N GLY A 246 -8.42 8.27 -3.00
CA GLY A 246 -7.41 7.32 -2.52
C GLY A 246 -8.03 6.08 -1.88
N VAL A 247 -7.44 4.91 -2.12
CA VAL A 247 -7.71 3.66 -1.41
C VAL A 247 -6.51 3.40 -0.49
N LEU A 248 -6.75 3.36 0.82
CA LEU A 248 -5.76 2.98 1.82
C LEU A 248 -6.04 1.57 2.32
N GLU A 249 -5.06 0.67 2.24
CA GLU A 249 -5.23 -0.71 2.74
C GLU A 249 -3.90 -1.33 3.17
N TRP A 250 -3.96 -2.25 4.14
CA TRP A 250 -2.80 -2.88 4.76
C TRP A 250 -2.70 -4.35 4.38
N TYR A 251 -1.58 -4.72 3.79
CA TYR A 251 -1.31 -6.08 3.31
C TYR A 251 -0.11 -6.69 4.02
N LEU A 252 -0.05 -8.01 4.02
CA LEU A 252 1.10 -8.79 4.46
C LEU A 252 1.65 -9.56 3.26
N LEU A 253 2.93 -9.31 2.95
CA LEU A 253 3.69 -10.13 2.03
C LEU A 253 4.56 -11.10 2.85
N PRO A 254 4.32 -12.43 2.75
CA PRO A 254 5.16 -13.41 3.43
C PRO A 254 6.58 -13.43 2.86
N PRO A 255 7.58 -13.88 3.62
CA PRO A 255 8.95 -14.00 3.14
C PRO A 255 9.03 -15.00 1.97
N ALA A 256 9.92 -14.73 1.02
CA ALA A 256 10.14 -15.56 -0.17
C ALA A 256 10.53 -17.02 0.14
N SER A 257 10.98 -17.33 1.35
CA SER A 257 11.27 -18.69 1.82
C SER A 257 10.02 -19.56 1.97
N ARG A 258 8.83 -18.97 2.12
CA ARG A 258 7.57 -19.70 2.37
C ARG A 258 6.87 -20.19 1.10
N TYR A 259 7.34 -19.81 -0.08
CA TYR A 259 6.72 -20.20 -1.35
C TYR A 259 7.76 -20.46 -2.44
N SER A 260 7.36 -21.27 -3.43
CA SER A 260 8.20 -21.57 -4.60
C SER A 260 8.34 -20.32 -5.50
N PRO A 261 9.49 -20.09 -6.14
CA PRO A 261 9.65 -18.99 -7.10
C PRO A 261 8.64 -19.05 -8.26
N GLN A 262 8.18 -20.26 -8.62
CA GLN A 262 7.18 -20.50 -9.67
C GLN A 262 5.74 -20.45 -9.17
N HIS A 263 5.50 -20.02 -7.92
CA HIS A 263 4.16 -19.96 -7.37
C HIS A 263 3.31 -18.90 -8.11
N LEU A 264 2.24 -19.35 -8.76
CA LEU A 264 1.37 -18.50 -9.60
C LEU A 264 0.18 -17.90 -8.84
N LYS A 265 -0.19 -18.46 -7.68
CA LYS A 265 -1.32 -17.97 -6.88
C LYS A 265 -0.93 -16.71 -6.12
N GLU A 266 -1.93 -15.91 -5.74
CA GLU A 266 -1.74 -14.74 -4.91
C GLU A 266 -1.25 -15.17 -3.52
N ILE A 267 -0.15 -14.55 -3.09
CA ILE A 267 0.53 -14.84 -1.82
C ILE A 267 0.28 -13.75 -0.79
N VAL A 268 -0.12 -12.56 -1.24
CA VAL A 268 -0.39 -11.43 -0.38
C VAL A 268 -1.74 -11.66 0.30
N THR A 269 -1.78 -11.42 1.60
CA THR A 269 -3.00 -11.47 2.40
C THR A 269 -3.28 -10.10 3.02
N LEU A 270 -4.52 -9.83 3.39
CA LEU A 270 -4.81 -8.63 4.19
C LEU A 270 -4.23 -8.80 5.60
N LEU A 271 -3.79 -7.69 6.18
CA LEU A 271 -3.21 -7.71 7.52
C LEU A 271 -4.25 -8.15 8.57
N ASP A 272 -5.48 -7.68 8.44
CA ASP A 272 -6.61 -8.01 9.34
C ASP A 272 -7.00 -9.49 9.32
N ASP A 273 -6.69 -10.19 8.23
CA ASP A 273 -6.98 -11.63 8.08
C ASP A 273 -5.85 -12.50 8.68
N ASN A 274 -4.74 -11.90 9.10
CA ASN A 274 -3.64 -12.65 9.69
C ASN A 274 -3.93 -13.00 11.15
N VAL A 275 -3.83 -14.30 11.50
CA VAL A 275 -4.10 -14.82 12.85
C VAL A 275 -3.21 -14.20 13.94
N LEU A 276 -1.96 -13.85 13.63
CA LEU A 276 -1.07 -13.21 14.61
C LEU A 276 -1.44 -11.75 14.84
N TYR A 277 -1.98 -11.09 13.82
CA TYR A 277 -2.45 -9.73 13.94
C TYR A 277 -3.81 -9.72 14.64
N ASN A 278 -4.78 -10.47 14.14
CA ASN A 278 -6.13 -10.55 14.69
C ASN A 278 -6.44 -11.99 15.15
N PRO A 279 -6.06 -12.38 16.37
CA PRO A 279 -6.36 -13.72 16.87
C PRO A 279 -7.87 -13.91 16.96
N PRO A 280 -8.40 -15.07 16.51
CA PRO A 280 -9.82 -15.34 16.65
C PRO A 280 -10.17 -15.27 18.14
N MET A 281 -11.22 -14.51 18.46
CA MET A 281 -11.73 -14.40 19.82
C MET A 281 -12.08 -15.82 20.29
N GLU A 282 -11.30 -16.35 21.24
CA GLU A 282 -11.65 -17.59 21.90
C GLU A 282 -12.98 -17.34 22.59
N ARG A 283 -14.06 -17.93 22.06
CA ARG A 283 -15.33 -18.00 22.78
C ARG A 283 -15.04 -18.87 23.99
N ASP A 284 -14.84 -18.25 25.13
CA ASP A 284 -14.74 -18.95 26.40
C ASP A 284 -16.03 -19.78 26.55
N PRO A 285 -15.98 -21.12 26.50
CA PRO A 285 -17.18 -21.95 26.59
C PRO A 285 -17.83 -21.87 27.98
N GLY A 286 -17.24 -21.12 28.92
CA GLY A 286 -17.80 -20.80 30.23
C GLY A 286 -18.49 -19.43 30.35
N ALA A 287 -18.40 -18.54 29.35
CA ALA A 287 -19.05 -17.21 29.37
C ALA A 287 -20.50 -17.27 28.86
N GLY A 288 -21.26 -18.27 29.32
CA GLY A 288 -22.71 -18.28 29.18
C GLY A 288 -23.33 -17.43 30.29
N ASP A 289 -24.03 -16.38 29.90
CA ASP A 289 -24.95 -15.58 30.73
C ASP A 289 -24.40 -14.71 31.87
N GLU A 290 -23.10 -14.39 31.88
CA GLU A 290 -22.64 -13.21 32.63
C GLU A 290 -22.42 -12.07 31.63
N GLU A 291 -23.45 -11.24 31.45
CA GLU A 291 -23.27 -9.89 30.91
C GLU A 291 -22.08 -9.26 31.65
N PRO A 292 -21.08 -8.72 30.94
CA PRO A 292 -19.98 -8.05 31.62
C PRO A 292 -20.59 -6.95 32.48
N THR A 293 -20.48 -7.09 33.81
CA THR A 293 -20.93 -6.08 34.77
C THR A 293 -20.06 -4.85 34.58
N SER A 294 -20.40 -4.04 33.57
CA SER A 294 -19.91 -2.70 33.39
C SER A 294 -20.18 -1.95 34.69
N THR A 295 -19.18 -1.25 35.21
CA THR A 295 -19.30 -0.44 36.44
C THR A 295 -20.35 0.67 36.31
N PHE A 296 -20.88 0.87 35.09
CA PHE A 296 -22.03 1.69 34.78
C PHE A 296 -23.06 0.81 34.08
N GLU A 297 -24.02 0.26 34.85
CA GLU A 297 -25.26 -0.25 34.30
C GLU A 297 -26.06 0.94 33.75
N LEU A 298 -25.86 1.26 32.46
CA LEU A 298 -26.67 2.25 31.72
C LEU A 298 -28.02 1.64 31.28
N GLY A 299 -28.45 0.55 31.94
CA GLY A 299 -29.79 -0.01 31.77
C GLY A 299 -30.81 0.88 32.46
N LEU A 300 -31.98 1.05 31.83
CA LEU A 300 -33.12 1.60 32.53
C LEU A 300 -33.54 0.58 33.59
N THR A 301 -33.62 1.01 34.84
CA THR A 301 -34.24 0.21 35.90
C THR A 301 -35.66 -0.18 35.48
N ASP A 302 -36.20 -1.29 35.98
CA ASP A 302 -37.56 -1.74 35.63
C ASP A 302 -38.63 -0.66 35.84
N ARG A 303 -38.38 0.25 36.80
CA ARG A 303 -39.22 1.42 37.04
C ARG A 303 -39.14 2.43 35.88
N GLN A 304 -37.94 2.77 35.43
CA GLN A 304 -37.73 3.68 34.30
C GLN A 304 -38.22 3.08 32.98
N ARG A 305 -38.12 1.76 32.80
CA ARG A 305 -38.69 1.05 31.65
C ARG A 305 -40.22 1.17 31.63
N ARG A 306 -40.89 0.94 32.75
CA ARG A 306 -42.36 1.13 32.87
C ARG A 306 -42.78 2.57 32.69
N GLU A 307 -42.02 3.52 33.23
CA GLU A 307 -42.31 4.95 33.06
C GLU A 307 -42.18 5.36 31.59
N ARG A 308 -41.18 4.86 30.84
CA ARG A 308 -41.04 5.05 29.40
C ARG A 308 -42.19 4.42 28.60
N GLU A 309 -42.58 3.20 28.94
CA GLU A 309 -43.69 2.48 28.28
C GLU A 309 -45.06 3.12 28.57
N GLY A 310 -45.20 3.82 29.70
CA GLY A 310 -46.41 4.56 30.07
C GLY A 310 -46.52 5.97 29.49
N VAL A 311 -45.48 6.47 28.80
CA VAL A 311 -45.54 7.79 28.14
C VAL A 311 -46.33 7.67 26.84
N VAL A 312 -47.58 8.12 26.86
CA VAL A 312 -48.41 8.26 25.66
C VAL A 312 -47.99 9.52 24.92
N LEU A 313 -47.18 9.35 23.88
CA LEU A 313 -46.82 10.41 22.96
C LEU A 313 -47.99 10.64 21.97
N PRO A 314 -48.46 11.89 21.80
CA PRO A 314 -49.41 12.21 20.74
C PRO A 314 -48.83 11.77 19.38
N TYR A 315 -49.61 11.02 18.59
CA TYR A 315 -49.29 10.56 17.22
C TYR A 315 -48.26 9.41 17.09
N PHE A 316 -47.81 8.78 18.17
CA PHE A 316 -46.86 7.65 18.10
C PHE A 316 -47.50 6.35 17.56
N ASP A 317 -48.81 6.19 17.75
CA ASP A 317 -49.59 5.08 17.19
C ASP A 317 -49.64 5.10 15.65
N ALA A 318 -49.39 6.25 15.01
CA ALA A 318 -49.38 6.38 13.56
C ALA A 318 -48.14 5.76 12.88
N GLN A 319 -47.13 5.35 13.66
CA GLN A 319 -45.94 4.63 13.16
C GLN A 319 -46.05 3.11 13.33
N HIS A 320 -47.00 2.62 14.13
CA HIS A 320 -47.30 1.21 14.23
C HIS A 320 -48.31 0.84 13.12
N ASN A 321 -48.03 -0.22 12.37
CA ASN A 321 -48.80 -0.67 11.20
C ASN A 321 -50.27 -1.08 11.48
N ASP A 322 -50.81 -0.80 12.68
CA ASP A 322 -52.16 -1.21 13.12
C ASP A 322 -53.16 -0.04 13.20
N GLY A 323 -52.77 1.18 12.82
CA GLY A 323 -53.68 2.33 12.66
C GLY A 323 -54.28 2.41 11.24
N PRO A 324 -55.49 2.99 11.05
CA PRO A 324 -56.17 3.10 9.74
C PRO A 324 -55.51 4.09 8.76
N GLY A 325 -54.28 4.53 9.03
CA GLY A 325 -53.47 5.37 8.15
C GLY A 325 -52.16 4.65 7.85
N GLU A 326 -51.98 4.25 6.60
CA GLU A 326 -50.75 3.67 6.08
C GLU A 326 -49.58 4.63 6.39
N GLY A 327 -48.70 4.22 7.32
CA GLY A 327 -47.58 5.02 7.79
C GLY A 327 -46.70 5.49 6.64
N GLY A 328 -46.23 6.73 6.71
CA GLY A 328 -45.47 7.40 5.65
C GLY A 328 -44.24 6.61 5.21
N ARG A 329 -44.39 5.84 4.13
CA ARG A 329 -43.27 5.31 3.34
C ARG A 329 -42.55 6.50 2.73
N ILE A 330 -41.36 6.79 3.23
CA ILE A 330 -40.43 7.71 2.57
C ILE A 330 -39.95 6.97 1.31
N LEU A 331 -40.48 7.36 0.16
CA LEU A 331 -39.97 6.98 -1.14
C LEU A 331 -38.83 7.95 -1.48
N TYR A 332 -37.63 7.40 -1.64
CA TYR A 332 -36.49 8.13 -2.17
C TYR A 332 -36.59 8.12 -3.70
N ASP A 333 -36.74 9.29 -4.31
CA ASP A 333 -36.57 9.49 -5.75
C ASP A 333 -35.13 9.93 -6.00
N MET A 334 -34.40 9.18 -6.82
CA MET A 334 -33.00 9.47 -7.16
C MET A 334 -32.92 10.74 -8.01
N GLY A 335 -32.11 11.71 -7.58
CA GLY A 335 -31.87 12.95 -8.31
C GLY A 335 -30.65 12.86 -9.24
N GLU A 336 -30.61 13.68 -10.30
CA GLU A 336 -29.46 13.79 -11.23
C GLU A 336 -28.17 14.30 -10.55
N GLU A 337 -28.25 14.73 -9.29
CA GLU A 337 -27.12 15.22 -8.47
C GLU A 337 -26.47 14.12 -7.63
N ASP A 338 -27.04 12.91 -7.56
CA ASP A 338 -26.41 11.76 -6.90
C ASP A 338 -25.24 11.24 -7.76
N ASP A 339 -24.05 11.22 -7.17
CA ASP A 339 -22.78 10.76 -7.74
C ASP A 339 -22.68 9.24 -7.80
N PHE A 340 -23.62 8.63 -8.54
CA PHE A 340 -23.67 7.19 -8.80
C PHE A 340 -22.51 6.75 -9.70
N ASP A 341 -21.56 5.98 -9.17
CA ASP A 341 -20.37 5.50 -9.88
C ASP A 341 -20.71 4.21 -10.68
N GLU A 342 -20.72 4.28 -12.01
CA GLU A 342 -20.96 3.11 -12.90
C GLU A 342 -19.91 1.98 -12.73
N GLU A 343 -18.74 2.25 -12.15
CA GLU A 343 -17.71 1.23 -11.84
C GLU A 343 -18.07 0.34 -10.63
N GLU A 344 -19.10 0.67 -9.84
CA GLU A 344 -19.56 -0.15 -8.71
C GLU A 344 -20.52 -1.28 -9.14
N ASP A 345 -21.24 -1.12 -10.26
CA ASP A 345 -22.36 -2.01 -10.64
C ASP A 345 -22.14 -2.84 -11.91
N GLU A 346 -21.01 -2.70 -12.62
CA GLU A 346 -20.58 -3.74 -13.56
C GLU A 346 -19.83 -4.84 -12.79
N ILE A 347 -20.56 -5.74 -12.09
CA ILE A 347 -20.34 -7.20 -11.91
C ILE A 347 -21.23 -7.77 -10.78
#